data_AF-A0A920A7J4-F1
#
_entry.id   AF-A0A920A7J4-F1
#
_cell.length_a   1.000
_cell.length_b   1.000
_cell.length_c   1.000
_cell.angle_alpha   90.00
_cell.angle_beta   90.00
_cell.angle_gamma   90.00
#
_symmetry.space_group_name_H-M   'P 1'
#
loop_
_entity.id
_entity.type
_entity.pdbx_description
1 polymer ?
#
loop_
_entity_poly.entity_id
_entity_poly.type
_entity_poly.pdbx_seq_one_letter_code
_entity_poly.pdbx_strand_id
1 'polypeptide(L)'
;MPLPIALAHQLTLKHEGLRQDKSLGLRPDAKSQVAVEYNDNYQPQRIDSIVFSSQHDPDLSLEQLRELVREEIIYKNIAARSYR
;
A
#
# COMPACT_ATOMS: atom_id res chain seq x y z
N MET A 1 -10.49 10.48 -10.76
CA MET A 1 -10.40 9.92 -9.39
C MET A 1 -9.43 10.76 -8.59
N PRO A 2 -9.75 11.19 -7.35
CA PRO A 2 -8.78 11.83 -6.46
C PRO A 2 -7.59 10.90 -6.17
N LEU A 3 -6.38 11.45 -6.14
CA LEU A 3 -5.15 10.65 -6.00
C LEU A 3 -5.11 9.77 -4.73
N PRO A 4 -5.51 10.23 -3.52
CA PRO A 4 -5.36 9.47 -2.29
C PRO A 4 -6.17 8.17 -2.32
N ILE A 5 -7.44 8.26 -2.73
CA ILE A 5 -8.32 7.09 -2.82
C ILE A 5 -7.91 6.14 -3.95
N ALA A 6 -7.43 6.68 -5.07
CA ALA A 6 -6.91 5.86 -6.17
C ALA A 6 -5.70 5.02 -5.72
N LEU A 7 -4.76 5.63 -5.01
CA LEU A 7 -3.59 4.92 -4.45
C LEU A 7 -4.02 3.91 -3.39
N ALA A 8 -4.89 4.30 -2.43
CA ALA A 8 -5.36 3.39 -1.39
C ALA A 8 -6.00 2.12 -1.97
N HIS A 9 -6.88 2.26 -2.97
CA HIS A 9 -7.50 1.14 -3.69
C HIS A 9 -6.49 0.31 -4.47
N GLN A 10 -5.51 0.94 -5.11
CA GLN A 10 -4.47 0.22 -5.85
C GLN A 10 -3.66 -0.70 -4.92
N LEU A 11 -3.32 -0.23 -3.71
CA LEU A 11 -2.57 -1.03 -2.74
C LEU A 11 -3.38 -2.25 -2.25
N THR A 12 -4.67 -2.07 -1.93
CA THR A 12 -5.53 -3.19 -1.50
C THR A 12 -5.79 -4.18 -2.64
N LEU A 13 -5.90 -3.70 -3.89
CA LEU A 13 -6.03 -4.56 -5.07
C LEU A 13 -4.76 -5.39 -5.30
N LYS A 14 -3.57 -4.80 -5.07
CA LYS A 14 -2.32 -5.56 -5.16
C LYS A 14 -2.25 -6.66 -4.10
N HIS A 15 -2.66 -6.35 -2.87
CA HIS A 15 -2.75 -7.34 -1.80
C HIS A 15 -3.67 -8.51 -2.15
N GLU A 16 -4.84 -8.23 -2.73
CA GLU A 16 -5.78 -9.25 -3.23
C GLU A 16 -5.11 -10.23 -4.20
N GLY A 17 -4.26 -9.74 -5.11
CA GLY A 17 -3.50 -10.59 -6.02
C GLY A 17 -2.44 -11.45 -5.31
N LEU A 18 -1.70 -10.87 -4.36
CA LEU A 18 -0.65 -11.58 -3.62
C LEU A 18 -1.21 -12.68 -2.71
N ARG A 19 -2.34 -12.44 -2.03
CA ARG A 19 -2.92 -13.44 -1.10
C ARG A 19 -3.46 -14.71 -1.76
N GLN A 20 -3.51 -14.74 -3.09
CA GLN A 20 -3.84 -15.96 -3.83
C GLN A 20 -2.67 -16.96 -3.76
N ASP A 21 -1.44 -16.47 -3.60
CA ASP A 21 -0.31 -17.30 -3.22
C ASP A 21 -0.35 -17.58 -1.71
N LYS A 22 -0.75 -18.80 -1.37
CA LYS A 22 -0.86 -19.24 0.03
C LYS A 22 0.49 -19.36 0.73
N SER A 23 1.59 -19.44 0.00
CA SER A 23 2.94 -19.50 0.61
C SER A 23 3.33 -18.20 1.31
N LEU A 24 2.69 -17.08 0.96
CA LEU A 24 2.94 -15.77 1.57
C LEU A 24 2.25 -15.58 2.93
N GLY A 25 1.37 -16.49 3.35
CA GLY A 25 0.67 -16.40 4.64
C GLY A 25 -0.29 -15.21 4.78
N LEU A 26 -0.72 -14.59 3.68
CA LEU A 26 -1.65 -13.46 3.68
C LEU A 26 -3.11 -13.94 3.71
N ARG A 27 -3.95 -13.27 4.51
CA ARG A 27 -5.38 -13.56 4.67
C ARG A 27 -6.26 -12.51 3.98
N PRO A 28 -7.58 -12.70 3.90
CA PRO A 28 -8.44 -11.83 3.08
C PRO A 28 -8.54 -10.36 3.53
N ASP A 29 -8.42 -10.06 4.83
CA ASP A 29 -8.61 -8.69 5.34
C ASP A 29 -7.34 -7.84 5.20
N ALA A 30 -7.43 -6.75 4.46
CA ALA A 30 -6.40 -5.72 4.36
C ALA A 30 -7.02 -4.32 4.29
N LYS A 31 -6.32 -3.33 4.86
CA LYS A 31 -6.72 -1.92 4.89
C LYS A 31 -5.54 -1.04 4.49
N SER A 32 -5.82 0.01 3.73
CA SER A 32 -4.84 0.97 3.24
C SER A 32 -5.34 2.40 3.48
N GLN A 33 -4.43 3.26 3.90
CA GLN A 33 -4.64 4.70 4.02
C GLN A 33 -3.43 5.42 3.42
N VAL A 34 -3.69 6.41 2.57
CA VAL A 34 -2.65 7.21 1.90
C VAL A 34 -2.95 8.69 2.16
N ALA A 35 -2.00 9.39 2.79
CA ALA A 35 -2.04 10.83 2.94
C ALA A 35 -1.18 11.47 1.85
N VAL A 36 -1.74 12.48 1.18
CA VAL A 36 -1.08 13.21 0.10
C VAL A 36 -1.06 14.69 0.48
N GLU A 37 0.12 15.30 0.39
CA GLU A 37 0.25 16.75 0.53
C GLU A 37 -0.14 17.44 -0.77
N TYR A 38 -0.90 18.52 -0.64
CA TYR A 38 -1.36 19.37 -1.74
C TYR A 38 -0.85 20.80 -1.55
N ASN A 39 -0.51 21.46 -2.66
CA ASN A 39 -0.23 22.90 -2.65
C ASN A 39 -1.53 23.74 -2.68
N ASP A 40 -1.39 25.06 -2.62
CA ASP A 40 -2.52 26.01 -2.65
C ASP A 40 -3.38 25.92 -3.93
N ASN A 41 -2.81 25.38 -5.02
CA ASN A 41 -3.50 25.14 -6.28
C ASN A 41 -4.15 23.75 -6.35
N TYR A 42 -4.27 23.03 -5.24
CA TYR A 42 -4.80 21.67 -5.14
C TYR A 42 -4.06 20.64 -6.01
N GLN A 43 -2.77 20.87 -6.27
CA GLN A 43 -1.92 19.92 -7.00
C GLN A 43 -1.17 19.03 -6.00
N PRO A 44 -1.21 17.69 -6.16
CA PRO A 44 -0.50 16.78 -5.28
C PRO A 44 1.01 16.99 -5.41
N GLN A 45 1.72 17.11 -4.29
CA GLN A 45 3.16 17.35 -4.25
C GLN A 45 3.93 16.07 -3.93
N ARG A 46 3.51 15.38 -2.86
CA ARG A 46 4.11 14.12 -2.42
C ARG A 46 3.11 13.29 -1.62
N ILE A 47 3.44 12.02 -1.46
CA ILE A 47 2.81 11.16 -0.45
C ILE A 47 3.50 11.47 0.88
N ASP A 48 2.71 11.89 1.87
CA ASP A 48 3.22 12.19 3.21
C ASP A 48 3.39 10.91 4.03
N SER A 49 2.36 10.07 4.05
CA SER A 49 2.35 8.84 4.83
C SER A 49 1.45 7.77 4.22
N ILE A 50 1.84 6.52 4.43
CA ILE A 50 1.09 5.33 4.06
C ILE A 50 0.94 4.47 5.30
N VAL A 51 -0.30 4.10 5.61
CA VAL A 51 -0.61 3.09 6.63
C VAL A 51 -1.19 1.89 5.92
N PHE A 52 -0.58 0.73 6.13
CA PHE A 52 -1.05 -0.52 5.58
C PHE A 52 -1.17 -1.56 6.69
N SER A 53 -2.33 -2.20 6.77
CA SER A 53 -2.58 -3.31 7.68
C SER A 53 -3.06 -4.51 6.88
N SER A 54 -2.55 -5.68 7.21
CA SER A 54 -2.93 -6.95 6.58
C SER A 54 -3.03 -8.04 7.62
N GLN A 55 -4.11 -8.80 7.52
CA GLN A 55 -4.26 -10.03 8.27
C GLN A 55 -3.33 -11.10 7.69
N HIS A 56 -2.64 -11.82 8.57
CA HIS A 56 -1.64 -12.81 8.21
C HIS A 56 -1.71 -14.02 9.13
N ASP A 57 -1.05 -15.10 8.75
CA ASP A 57 -0.86 -16.28 9.58
C ASP A 57 0.01 -15.98 10.80
N PRO A 58 -0.24 -16.65 11.94
CA PRO A 58 0.48 -16.39 13.19
C PRO A 58 1.98 -16.70 13.12
N ASP A 59 2.38 -17.55 12.17
CA ASP A 59 3.78 -17.96 11.98
C ASP A 59 4.56 -16.96 11.10
N LEU A 60 3.88 -16.02 10.44
CA LEU A 60 4.53 -14.95 9.68
C LEU A 60 4.93 -13.82 10.64
N SER A 61 6.23 -13.60 10.80
CA SER A 61 6.72 -12.53 11.68
C SER A 61 6.32 -11.15 11.15
N LEU A 62 6.16 -10.20 12.08
CA LEU A 62 5.86 -8.81 11.72
C LEU A 62 6.93 -8.18 10.81
N GLU A 63 8.18 -8.58 10.96
CA GLU A 63 9.28 -8.09 10.12
C GLU A 63 9.16 -8.59 8.67
N GLN A 64 8.90 -9.90 8.49
CA GLN A 64 8.65 -10.48 7.17
C GLN A 64 7.42 -9.86 6.49
N LEU A 65 6.32 -9.68 7.24
CA LEU A 65 5.13 -9.01 6.72
C LEU A 65 5.43 -7.57 6.30
N ARG A 66 6.16 -6.82 7.12
CA ARG A 66 6.53 -5.43 6.81
C ARG A 66 7.35 -5.33 5.54
N GLU A 67 8.33 -6.22 5.37
CA GLU A 67 9.17 -6.24 4.17
C GLU A 67 8.36 -6.63 2.93
N LEU A 68 7.55 -7.69 3.02
CA LEU A 68 6.65 -8.11 1.94
C LEU A 68 5.73 -6.97 1.49
N VAL A 69 5.06 -6.29 2.43
CA VAL A 69 4.18 -5.17 2.12
C VAL A 69 4.95 -4.00 1.51
N ARG A 70 6.12 -3.66 2.07
CA ARG A 70 6.95 -2.56 1.59
C ARG A 70 7.38 -2.77 0.14
N GLU A 71 7.94 -3.93 -0.16
CA GLU A 71 8.51 -4.22 -1.48
C GLU A 71 7.43 -4.56 -2.51
N GLU A 72 6.53 -5.51 -2.20
CA GLU A 72 5.59 -6.04 -3.19
C GLU A 72 4.32 -5.18 -3.38
N ILE A 73 3.93 -4.44 -2.34
CA ILE A 73 2.69 -3.63 -2.35
C ILE A 73 3.00 -2.15 -2.49
N ILE A 74 3.92 -1.59 -1.70
CA ILE A 74 4.14 -0.13 -1.71
C ILE A 74 5.08 0.27 -2.85
N TYR A 75 6.35 -0.13 -2.83
CA TYR A 75 7.37 0.38 -3.75
C TYR A 75 7.16 -0.01 -5.21
N LYS A 76 6.70 -1.25 -5.47
CA LYS A 76 6.39 -1.67 -6.86
C LYS A 76 5.20 -0.96 -7.48
N ASN A 77 4.28 -0.41 -6.69
CA ASN A 77 3.01 0.13 -7.19
C ASN A 77 2.93 1.65 -7.09
N ILE A 78 3.67 2.25 -6.16
CA ILE A 78 3.80 3.69 -6.04
C ILE A 78 5.11 4.08 -6.71
N ALA A 79 5.01 4.49 -7.97
CA ALA A 79 6.14 5.08 -8.66
C ALA A 79 6.61 6.33 -7.88
N ALA A 80 7.92 6.51 -7.74
CA ALA A 80 8.55 7.76 -7.33
C ALA A 80 8.36 8.83 -8.42
N ARG A 81 7.11 9.13 -8.79
CA ARG A 81 6.80 10.31 -9.60
C ARG A 81 6.95 11.49 -8.67
N SER A 82 8.05 12.22 -8.83
CA SER A 82 8.11 13.60 -8.38
C SER A 82 6.97 14.33 -9.08
N TYR A 83 5.91 14.64 -8.34
CA TYR A 83 4.87 15.54 -8.82
C TYR A 83 5.48 16.94 -8.77
N ARG A 84 6.20 17.31 -9.83
CA ARG A 84 6.67 18.67 -10.09
C ARG A 84 5.58 19.46 -10.78
#